data_AF-A0A369XQU5-F1
#
_entry.id   AF-A0A369XQU5-F1
#
_cell.length_a   1.000
_cell.length_b   1.000
_cell.length_c   1.000
_cell.angle_alpha   90.00
_cell.angle_beta   90.00
_cell.angle_gamma   90.00
#
_symmetry.space_group_name_H-M   'P 1'
#
loop_
_entity.id
_entity.type
_entity.pdbx_description
1 polymer ?
#
loop_
_entity_poly.entity_id
_entity_poly.type
_entity_poly.pdbx_seq_one_letter_code
_entity_poly.pdbx_strand_id
1 'polypeptide(L)'
;MSRSAALRVATLAAVYALWLASWIIFGPKLYGADRYFWSDATAAAVTGSFAFYLSRRTSGPYPAFLALLGVAFWLLAASWVSYPTSSGQCEAVPIVGRLLDAGACGLLTNAIYALCVFTLMCAWSYLALDRWQLQRLSALTGLVFAALMMGLGAIFGMFYSEQYAHQMNASAGRLNAVVAALEFAVVVAGLLSILLRVPPLFVWMLVGTVILMVGDMADGVGTTQSAGIQLPIIDAIWMFGQLLILATMLVIPETHLCRGSKSAPGDDGDPHERSGLSGILILLSLGTVLLAPLVWFLPIAGAWKHFFSALLVIALVIVLVWITDRFDDTVDYLRAYVRQAHESQLVSRDWRDAPLRIRQALSSTGLGAFVEEFRASAQRLKQDVLFLGPERLYGLPRALAEDRASSCFIVMPFGQEWSPAVHRILAAACEAAGARAVRGDDLFTPTDILEDIWQSINAADFVIADITGRNPNVLYELGIAHTLAKPVLILSRDANDIPIDLATRRVILYGESVGDWHDDLTQKMSTAIAALVEDYGLTKRAP
;
A
#
# COMPACT_ATOMS: atom_id res chain seq x y z
N MET A 1 5.10 -14.47 6.21
CA MET A 1 4.85 -15.27 7.43
C MET A 1 6.17 -15.51 8.15
N SER A 2 6.22 -15.41 9.47
CA SER A 2 7.41 -15.80 10.25
C SER A 2 7.56 -17.33 10.28
N ARG A 3 8.79 -17.83 10.51
CA ARG A 3 9.06 -19.28 10.61
C ARG A 3 8.26 -19.95 11.74
N SER A 4 8.03 -19.23 12.84
CA SER A 4 7.21 -19.70 13.95
C SER A 4 5.72 -19.78 13.60
N ALA A 5 5.17 -18.81 12.86
CA ALA A 5 3.78 -18.85 12.40
C ALA A 5 3.56 -19.99 11.39
N ALA A 6 4.51 -20.22 10.47
CA ALA A 6 4.46 -21.34 9.54
C ALA A 6 4.44 -22.69 10.27
N LEU A 7 5.24 -22.85 11.32
CA LEU A 7 5.26 -24.06 12.13
C LEU A 7 3.94 -24.29 12.87
N ARG A 8 3.33 -23.23 13.44
CA ARG A 8 2.02 -23.31 14.11
C ARG A 8 0.91 -23.73 13.14
N VAL A 9 0.87 -23.13 11.96
CA VAL A 9 -0.11 -23.48 10.91
C VAL A 9 0.11 -24.92 10.41
N ALA A 10 1.35 -25.33 10.17
CA ALA A 10 1.66 -26.70 9.75
C ALA A 10 1.28 -27.73 10.84
N THR A 11 1.49 -27.39 12.11
CA THR A 11 1.08 -28.24 13.24
C THR A 11 -0.44 -28.35 13.30
N LEU A 12 -1.17 -27.24 13.16
CA LEU A 12 -2.63 -27.25 13.12
C LEU A 12 -3.15 -28.08 11.93
N ALA A 13 -2.56 -27.92 10.74
CA ALA A 13 -2.92 -28.69 9.56
C ALA A 13 -2.66 -30.19 9.73
N ALA A 14 -1.55 -30.57 10.38
CA ALA A 14 -1.25 -31.97 10.69
C ALA A 14 -2.25 -32.57 11.71
N VAL A 15 -2.60 -31.81 12.76
CA VAL A 15 -3.62 -32.22 13.73
C VAL A 15 -4.98 -32.38 13.04
N TYR A 16 -5.35 -31.45 12.16
CA TYR A 16 -6.57 -31.53 11.39
C TYR A 16 -6.58 -32.74 10.43
N ALA A 17 -5.49 -33.00 9.72
CA ALA A 17 -5.39 -34.13 8.81
C ALA A 17 -5.50 -35.48 9.56
N LEU A 18 -4.86 -35.59 10.72
CA LEU A 18 -4.99 -36.76 11.61
C LEU A 18 -6.41 -36.92 12.14
N TRP A 19 -7.03 -35.82 12.56
CA TRP A 19 -8.40 -35.81 13.04
C TRP A 19 -9.40 -36.18 11.93
N LEU A 20 -9.27 -35.60 10.72
CA LEU A 20 -10.10 -35.91 9.57
C LEU A 20 -9.94 -37.36 9.12
N ALA A 21 -8.71 -37.88 9.08
CA ALA A 21 -8.45 -39.29 8.80
C ALA A 21 -9.09 -40.21 9.86
N SER A 22 -8.97 -39.87 11.14
CA SER A 22 -9.63 -40.60 12.23
C SER A 22 -11.14 -40.55 12.12
N TRP A 23 -11.71 -39.40 11.75
CA TRP A 23 -13.14 -39.22 11.57
C TRP A 23 -13.68 -40.01 10.37
N ILE A 24 -12.99 -39.99 9.22
CA ILE A 24 -13.34 -40.79 8.04
C ILE A 24 -13.29 -42.30 8.35
N ILE A 25 -12.27 -42.76 9.09
CA ILE A 25 -12.05 -44.19 9.34
C ILE A 25 -12.96 -44.72 10.46
N PHE A 26 -13.17 -43.95 11.53
CA PHE A 26 -13.82 -44.43 12.75
C PHE A 26 -15.13 -43.73 13.11
N GLY A 27 -15.48 -42.61 12.46
CA GLY A 27 -16.54 -41.66 12.86
C GLY A 27 -17.81 -42.28 13.43
N PRO A 28 -18.54 -43.12 12.67
CA PRO A 28 -19.80 -43.73 13.13
C PRO A 28 -19.62 -44.69 14.32
N LYS A 29 -18.46 -45.33 14.44
CA LYS A 29 -18.16 -46.34 15.46
C LYS A 29 -17.54 -45.76 16.73
N LEU A 30 -16.80 -44.64 16.61
CA LEU A 30 -16.09 -44.00 17.73
C LEU A 30 -16.97 -43.00 18.49
N TYR A 31 -17.84 -42.28 17.78
CA TYR A 31 -18.66 -41.21 18.36
C TYR A 31 -20.12 -41.62 18.58
N GLY A 32 -20.63 -42.64 17.88
CA GLY A 32 -22.02 -43.07 17.94
C GLY A 32 -22.97 -42.13 17.18
N ALA A 33 -24.16 -42.62 16.83
CA ALA A 33 -25.13 -41.88 16.00
C ALA A 33 -25.62 -40.57 16.64
N ASP A 34 -25.67 -40.50 17.98
CA ASP A 34 -26.21 -39.35 18.71
C ASP A 34 -25.16 -38.31 19.13
N ARG A 35 -23.85 -38.58 18.95
CA ARG A 35 -22.78 -37.59 19.25
C ARG A 35 -21.96 -37.17 18.04
N TYR A 36 -22.49 -37.40 16.84
CA TYR A 36 -21.84 -37.13 15.57
C TYR A 36 -21.36 -35.65 15.44
N PHE A 37 -22.22 -34.70 15.82
CA PHE A 37 -21.95 -33.25 15.74
C PHE A 37 -21.06 -32.68 16.86
N TRP A 38 -20.57 -33.51 17.80
CA TRP A 38 -19.74 -33.02 18.90
C TRP A 38 -18.35 -32.61 18.44
N SER A 39 -17.82 -33.29 17.42
CA SER A 39 -16.49 -33.01 16.90
C SER A 39 -16.43 -31.62 16.26
N ASP A 40 -17.38 -31.38 15.37
CA ASP A 40 -17.87 -30.11 14.88
C ASP A 40 -18.02 -29.06 16.00
N ALA A 41 -18.83 -29.31 17.03
CA ALA A 41 -19.04 -28.35 18.12
C ALA A 41 -17.74 -28.00 18.87
N THR A 42 -16.86 -28.97 19.07
CA THR A 42 -15.56 -28.72 19.72
C THR A 42 -14.64 -27.84 18.88
N ALA A 43 -14.61 -28.04 17.56
CA ALA A 43 -13.83 -27.21 16.64
C ALA A 43 -14.33 -25.76 16.65
N ALA A 44 -15.66 -25.57 16.67
CA ALA A 44 -16.27 -24.24 16.78
C ALA A 44 -15.93 -23.57 18.13
N ALA A 45 -16.05 -24.29 19.25
CA ALA A 45 -15.73 -23.77 20.58
C ALA A 45 -14.24 -23.39 20.73
N VAL A 46 -13.34 -24.19 20.16
CA VAL A 46 -11.90 -23.89 20.13
C VAL A 46 -11.65 -22.62 19.32
N THR A 47 -12.25 -22.51 18.14
CA THR A 47 -12.11 -21.33 17.27
C THR A 47 -12.63 -20.07 17.97
N GLY A 48 -13.81 -20.14 18.61
CA GLY A 48 -14.38 -19.03 19.36
C GLY A 48 -13.52 -18.61 20.56
N SER A 49 -13.01 -19.58 21.32
CA SER A 49 -12.11 -19.34 22.45
C SER A 49 -10.79 -18.69 22.01
N PHE A 50 -10.24 -19.13 20.89
CA PHE A 50 -9.03 -18.55 20.32
C PHE A 50 -9.26 -17.12 19.82
N ALA A 51 -10.41 -16.83 19.21
CA ALA A 51 -10.79 -15.48 18.81
C ALA A 51 -10.89 -14.52 20.02
N PHE A 52 -11.47 -14.96 21.15
CA PHE A 52 -11.48 -14.19 22.39
C PHE A 52 -10.09 -13.99 23.01
N TYR A 53 -9.23 -15.00 22.93
CA TYR A 53 -7.85 -14.87 23.36
C TYR A 53 -7.11 -13.81 22.54
N LEU A 54 -7.29 -13.85 21.21
CA LEU A 54 -6.63 -12.92 20.30
C LEU A 54 -7.19 -11.49 20.42
N SER A 55 -8.49 -11.33 20.65
CA SER A 55 -9.12 -10.01 20.83
C SER A 55 -8.55 -9.22 22.01
N ARG A 56 -8.06 -9.91 23.06
CA ARG A 56 -7.39 -9.27 24.20
C ARG A 56 -5.95 -8.86 23.92
N ARG A 57 -5.33 -9.40 22.86
CA ARG A 57 -3.91 -9.20 22.53
C ARG A 57 -3.66 -8.35 21.30
N THR A 58 -4.69 -8.05 20.52
CA THR A 58 -4.57 -7.21 19.31
C THR A 58 -4.89 -5.76 19.61
N SER A 59 -4.07 -4.84 19.10
CA SER A 59 -4.37 -3.40 19.10
C SER A 59 -5.44 -3.04 18.06
N GLY A 60 -6.19 -1.96 18.29
CA GLY A 60 -7.31 -1.53 17.44
C GLY A 60 -6.95 -1.41 15.95
N PRO A 61 -7.92 -1.61 15.02
CA PRO A 61 -9.38 -1.72 15.19
C PRO A 61 -9.95 -3.16 15.28
N TYR A 62 -9.12 -4.19 15.34
CA TYR A 62 -9.56 -5.59 15.22
C TYR A 62 -10.12 -6.31 16.48
N PRO A 63 -9.99 -5.80 17.73
CA PRO A 63 -10.42 -6.59 18.89
C PRO A 63 -11.94 -6.74 18.97
N ALA A 64 -12.72 -5.72 18.61
CA ALA A 64 -14.18 -5.83 18.58
C ALA A 64 -14.67 -6.82 17.51
N PHE A 65 -14.03 -6.82 16.34
CA PHE A 65 -14.27 -7.80 15.29
C PHE A 65 -14.01 -9.24 15.78
N LEU A 66 -12.85 -9.49 16.39
CA LEU A 66 -12.47 -10.81 16.91
C LEU A 66 -13.35 -11.25 18.09
N ALA A 67 -13.81 -10.31 18.92
CA ALA A 67 -14.74 -10.61 20.01
C ALA A 67 -16.12 -11.06 19.47
N LEU A 68 -16.67 -10.35 18.49
CA LEU A 68 -17.93 -10.73 17.83
C LEU A 68 -17.79 -12.07 17.10
N LEU A 69 -16.66 -12.30 16.43
CA LEU A 69 -16.34 -13.58 15.82
C LEU A 69 -16.28 -14.70 16.87
N GLY A 70 -15.68 -14.44 18.03
CA GLY A 70 -15.67 -15.36 19.17
C GLY A 70 -17.06 -15.73 19.67
N VAL A 71 -17.96 -14.74 19.82
CA VAL A 71 -19.37 -14.97 20.19
C VAL A 71 -20.06 -15.84 19.14
N ALA A 72 -19.89 -15.53 17.85
CA ALA A 72 -20.51 -16.29 16.76
C ALA A 72 -20.11 -17.77 16.79
N PHE A 73 -18.82 -18.07 16.94
CA PHE A 73 -18.33 -19.45 17.00
C PHE A 73 -18.78 -20.22 18.24
N TRP A 74 -18.98 -19.55 19.37
CA TRP A 74 -19.61 -20.16 20.55
C TRP A 74 -21.10 -20.46 20.33
N LEU A 75 -21.82 -19.58 19.62
CA LEU A 75 -23.20 -19.83 19.21
C LEU A 75 -23.29 -20.98 18.21
N LEU A 76 -22.34 -21.08 17.26
CA LEU A 76 -22.24 -22.21 16.34
C LEU A 76 -22.01 -23.54 17.08
N ALA A 77 -21.11 -23.54 18.07
CA ALA A 77 -20.92 -24.70 18.93
C ALA A 77 -22.21 -25.05 19.70
N ALA A 78 -22.92 -24.05 20.22
CA ALA A 78 -24.17 -24.25 20.94
C ALA A 78 -25.29 -24.81 20.03
N SER A 79 -25.39 -24.38 18.76
CA SER A 79 -26.38 -24.93 17.83
C SER A 79 -26.12 -26.40 17.49
N TRP A 80 -24.85 -26.78 17.34
CA TRP A 80 -24.49 -28.18 17.06
C TRP A 80 -24.67 -29.09 18.27
N VAL A 81 -24.44 -28.57 19.47
CA VAL A 81 -24.72 -29.29 20.73
C VAL A 81 -26.23 -29.44 20.98
N SER A 82 -27.04 -28.47 20.56
CA SER A 82 -28.50 -28.52 20.72
C SER A 82 -29.24 -29.31 19.64
N TYR A 83 -28.52 -29.84 18.64
CA TYR A 83 -29.13 -30.54 17.50
C TYR A 83 -29.91 -31.78 17.96
N PRO A 84 -31.15 -32.00 17.49
CA PRO A 84 -31.99 -33.12 17.95
C PRO A 84 -31.37 -34.47 17.57
N THR A 85 -31.37 -35.40 18.53
CA THR A 85 -30.90 -36.78 18.31
C THR A 85 -31.90 -37.60 17.48
N SER A 86 -31.49 -38.79 17.02
CA SER A 86 -32.35 -39.74 16.30
C SER A 86 -33.64 -40.13 17.06
N SER A 87 -33.65 -39.94 18.38
CA SER A 87 -34.77 -40.17 19.29
C SER A 87 -35.72 -38.96 19.46
N GLY A 88 -35.42 -37.82 18.83
CA GLY A 88 -36.20 -36.58 18.94
C GLY A 88 -35.96 -35.78 20.25
N GLN A 89 -34.99 -36.18 21.08
CA GLN A 89 -34.66 -35.49 22.33
C GLN A 89 -33.38 -34.66 22.22
N CYS A 90 -33.39 -33.48 22.86
CA CYS A 90 -32.24 -32.60 23.11
C CYS A 90 -31.46 -33.14 24.34
N GLU A 91 -30.48 -34.04 24.16
CA GLU A 91 -29.73 -34.60 25.31
C GLU A 91 -28.81 -33.59 26.01
N ALA A 92 -28.28 -32.60 25.28
CA ALA A 92 -27.14 -31.83 25.77
C ALA A 92 -27.46 -30.70 26.76
N VAL A 93 -28.74 -30.35 26.95
CA VAL A 93 -29.15 -29.41 28.00
C VAL A 93 -30.15 -30.12 28.92
N PRO A 94 -29.69 -30.84 29.96
CA PRO A 94 -30.55 -31.67 30.81
C PRO A 94 -31.67 -30.88 31.51
N ILE A 95 -31.53 -29.56 31.62
CA ILE A 95 -32.52 -28.65 32.19
C ILE A 95 -33.61 -28.28 31.16
N VAL A 96 -33.27 -28.18 29.88
CA VAL A 96 -34.17 -27.70 28.81
C VAL A 96 -34.80 -28.86 28.04
N GLY A 97 -34.08 -29.97 27.86
CA GLY A 97 -34.59 -31.19 27.19
C GLY A 97 -35.72 -31.90 27.93
N ARG A 98 -35.94 -31.60 29.23
CA ARG A 98 -37.12 -32.06 29.98
C ARG A 98 -38.36 -31.19 29.80
N LEU A 99 -38.24 -30.02 29.19
CA LEU A 99 -39.28 -28.99 29.09
C LEU A 99 -39.75 -28.73 27.65
N LEU A 100 -39.03 -29.20 26.63
CA LEU A 100 -39.31 -28.89 25.23
C LEU A 100 -39.58 -30.17 24.42
N ASP A 101 -40.69 -30.16 23.68
CA ASP A 101 -41.02 -31.20 22.69
C ASP A 101 -40.00 -31.19 21.53
N ALA A 102 -39.91 -32.31 20.79
CA ALA A 102 -38.98 -32.49 19.68
C ALA A 102 -39.01 -31.34 18.63
N GLY A 103 -40.21 -30.79 18.34
CA GLY A 103 -40.37 -29.66 17.43
C GLY A 103 -39.82 -28.33 17.98
N ALA A 104 -39.83 -28.14 19.30
CA ALA A 104 -39.26 -26.95 19.95
C ALA A 104 -37.73 -27.01 20.05
N CYS A 105 -37.16 -28.22 20.17
CA CYS A 105 -35.71 -28.46 20.14
C CYS A 105 -35.09 -28.09 18.77
N GLY A 106 -35.76 -28.44 17.65
CA GLY A 106 -35.34 -28.02 16.31
C GLY A 106 -35.43 -26.49 16.09
N LEU A 107 -36.52 -25.87 16.56
CA LEU A 107 -36.68 -24.41 16.47
C LEU A 107 -35.61 -23.66 17.29
N LEU A 108 -35.28 -24.17 18.49
CA LEU A 108 -34.23 -23.61 19.34
C LEU A 108 -32.87 -23.67 18.65
N THR A 109 -32.52 -24.81 18.05
CA THR A 109 -31.26 -24.97 17.30
C THR A 109 -31.16 -23.99 16.14
N ASN A 110 -32.21 -23.87 15.33
CA ASN A 110 -32.24 -22.93 14.22
C ASN A 110 -32.18 -21.47 14.70
N ALA A 111 -32.78 -21.15 15.85
CA ALA A 111 -32.72 -19.81 16.43
C ALA A 111 -31.31 -19.46 16.95
N ILE A 112 -30.60 -20.42 17.56
CA ILE A 112 -29.21 -20.25 17.98
C ILE A 112 -28.30 -20.05 16.75
N TYR A 113 -28.51 -20.84 15.70
CA TYR A 113 -27.78 -20.67 14.44
C TYR A 113 -28.07 -19.30 13.79
N ALA A 114 -29.33 -18.87 13.77
CA ALA A 114 -29.69 -17.53 13.29
C ALA A 114 -28.97 -16.41 14.05
N LEU A 115 -28.84 -16.55 15.38
CA LEU A 115 -28.09 -15.61 16.20
C LEU A 115 -26.58 -15.65 15.90
N CYS A 116 -26.02 -16.83 15.60
CA CYS A 116 -24.65 -16.98 15.11
C CYS A 116 -24.43 -16.18 13.83
N VAL A 117 -25.27 -16.39 12.81
CA VAL A 117 -25.15 -15.68 11.52
C VAL A 117 -25.34 -14.18 11.68
N PHE A 118 -26.31 -13.74 12.49
CA PHE A 118 -26.49 -12.33 12.82
C PHE A 118 -25.23 -11.73 13.46
N THR A 119 -24.60 -12.45 14.38
CA THR A 119 -23.37 -12.01 15.04
C THR A 119 -22.20 -11.92 14.04
N LEU A 120 -22.09 -12.87 13.10
CA LEU A 120 -21.13 -12.78 11.99
C LEU A 120 -21.38 -11.54 11.12
N MET A 121 -22.64 -11.22 10.83
CA MET A 121 -23.02 -10.04 10.05
C MET A 121 -22.56 -8.78 10.77
N CYS A 122 -22.81 -8.68 12.07
CA CYS A 122 -22.33 -7.57 12.89
C CYS A 122 -20.80 -7.48 12.90
N ALA A 123 -20.08 -8.60 12.99
CA ALA A 123 -18.61 -8.62 12.94
C ALA A 123 -18.10 -8.04 11.63
N TRP A 124 -18.52 -8.59 10.49
CA TRP A 124 -18.07 -8.12 9.18
C TRP A 124 -18.52 -6.69 8.87
N SER A 125 -19.73 -6.30 9.30
CA SER A 125 -20.22 -4.93 9.12
C SER A 125 -19.45 -3.91 9.97
N TYR A 126 -19.05 -4.28 11.20
CA TYR A 126 -18.20 -3.44 12.05
C TYR A 126 -16.86 -3.17 11.36
N LEU A 127 -16.22 -4.21 10.82
CA LEU A 127 -14.94 -4.09 10.12
C LEU A 127 -15.06 -3.20 8.87
N ALA A 128 -16.14 -3.38 8.10
CA ALA A 128 -16.41 -2.54 6.93
C ALA A 128 -16.63 -1.07 7.33
N LEU A 129 -17.42 -0.79 8.37
CA LEU A 129 -17.70 0.58 8.82
C LEU A 129 -16.46 1.31 9.35
N ASP A 130 -15.66 0.64 10.18
CA ASP A 130 -14.39 1.19 10.70
C ASP A 130 -13.46 1.59 9.55
N ARG A 131 -13.36 0.74 8.52
CA ARG A 131 -12.50 0.97 7.36
C ARG A 131 -13.04 2.04 6.43
N TRP A 132 -14.35 2.11 6.26
CA TRP A 132 -15.02 3.14 5.45
C TRP A 132 -14.74 4.55 5.97
N GLN A 133 -14.64 4.72 7.29
CA GLN A 133 -14.29 6.02 7.90
C GLN A 133 -12.85 6.45 7.58
N LEU A 134 -11.95 5.49 7.37
CA LEU A 134 -10.53 5.72 7.14
C LEU A 134 -10.16 5.84 5.65
N GLN A 135 -10.89 5.15 4.77
CA GLN A 135 -10.65 5.13 3.33
C GLN A 135 -11.96 5.32 2.56
N ARG A 136 -12.03 6.39 1.75
CA ARG A 136 -13.13 6.59 0.80
C ARG A 136 -12.82 5.83 -0.48
N LEU A 137 -13.78 5.05 -0.96
CA LEU A 137 -13.69 4.35 -2.25
C LEU A 137 -13.63 5.36 -3.40
N SER A 138 -12.85 5.05 -4.42
CA SER A 138 -12.91 5.77 -5.69
C SER A 138 -14.27 5.55 -6.36
N ALA A 139 -14.75 6.56 -7.10
CA ALA A 139 -16.09 6.51 -7.71
C ALA A 139 -16.27 5.30 -8.65
N LEU A 140 -15.21 4.94 -9.39
CA LEU A 140 -15.20 3.78 -10.27
C LEU A 140 -15.33 2.47 -9.47
N THR A 141 -14.53 2.32 -8.40
CA THR A 141 -14.57 1.13 -7.54
C THR A 141 -15.95 0.97 -6.86
N GLY A 142 -16.55 2.08 -6.43
CA GLY A 142 -17.91 2.08 -5.88
C GLY A 142 -18.98 1.65 -6.89
N LEU A 143 -18.89 2.12 -8.14
CA LEU A 143 -19.83 1.78 -9.20
C LEU A 143 -19.74 0.29 -9.58
N VAL A 144 -18.53 -0.23 -9.77
CA VAL A 144 -18.37 -1.64 -10.11
C VAL A 144 -18.79 -2.55 -8.96
N PHE A 145 -18.52 -2.16 -7.71
CA PHE A 145 -19.03 -2.89 -6.55
C PHE A 145 -20.56 -2.90 -6.50
N ALA A 146 -21.22 -1.77 -6.72
CA ALA A 146 -22.68 -1.71 -6.76
C ALA A 146 -23.26 -2.64 -7.84
N ALA A 147 -22.65 -2.67 -9.02
CA ALA A 147 -23.05 -3.58 -10.10
C ALA A 147 -22.86 -5.06 -9.72
N LEU A 148 -21.72 -5.41 -9.11
CA LEU A 148 -21.45 -6.78 -8.64
C LEU A 148 -22.41 -7.21 -7.52
N MET A 149 -22.75 -6.31 -6.60
CA MET A 149 -23.70 -6.60 -5.51
C MET A 149 -25.12 -6.73 -6.03
N MET A 150 -25.51 -5.95 -7.05
CA MET A 150 -26.78 -6.11 -7.73
C MET A 150 -26.87 -7.46 -8.44
N GLY A 151 -25.79 -7.89 -9.11
CA GLY A 151 -25.70 -9.22 -9.73
C GLY A 151 -25.76 -10.36 -8.72
N LEU A 152 -24.99 -10.27 -7.63
CA LEU A 152 -25.01 -11.26 -6.55
C LEU A 152 -26.38 -11.32 -5.87
N GLY A 153 -27.01 -10.16 -5.63
CA GLY A 153 -28.37 -10.07 -5.08
C GLY A 153 -29.43 -10.65 -6.00
N ALA A 154 -29.31 -10.48 -7.32
CA ALA A 154 -30.20 -11.11 -8.28
C ALA A 154 -30.06 -12.64 -8.29
N ILE A 155 -28.81 -13.15 -8.25
CA ILE A 155 -28.53 -14.60 -8.14
C ILE A 155 -29.12 -15.16 -6.84
N PHE A 156 -28.89 -14.47 -5.72
CA PHE A 156 -29.42 -14.87 -4.43
C PHE A 156 -30.96 -14.86 -4.41
N GLY A 157 -31.59 -13.81 -4.95
CA GLY A 157 -33.04 -13.71 -5.05
C GLY A 157 -33.67 -14.82 -5.90
N MET A 158 -33.06 -15.17 -7.04
CA MET A 158 -33.50 -16.30 -7.86
C MET A 158 -33.39 -17.63 -7.09
N PHE A 159 -32.25 -17.89 -6.44
CA PHE A 159 -32.03 -19.12 -5.68
C PHE A 159 -32.98 -19.27 -4.48
N TYR A 160 -33.08 -18.20 -3.70
CA TYR A 160 -33.87 -18.16 -2.48
C TYR A 160 -35.38 -18.31 -2.76
N SER A 161 -35.86 -17.71 -3.86
CA SER A 161 -37.26 -17.84 -4.26
C SER A 161 -37.63 -19.29 -4.61
N GLU A 162 -36.77 -20.05 -5.28
CA GLU A 162 -37.06 -21.46 -5.59
C GLU A 162 -36.90 -22.39 -4.38
N GLN A 163 -35.85 -22.20 -3.57
CA GLN A 163 -35.56 -23.13 -2.47
C GLN A 163 -36.57 -23.03 -1.32
N TYR A 164 -36.97 -21.81 -0.95
CA TYR A 164 -37.78 -21.56 0.25
C TYR A 164 -39.25 -21.26 -0.04
N ALA A 165 -39.68 -21.11 -1.30
CA ALA A 165 -41.09 -20.87 -1.66
C ALA A 165 -42.05 -21.89 -1.03
N HIS A 166 -41.64 -23.16 -0.94
CA HIS A 166 -42.47 -24.23 -0.43
C HIS A 166 -42.47 -24.37 1.10
N GLN A 167 -41.53 -23.72 1.81
CA GLN A 167 -41.35 -23.85 3.27
C GLN A 167 -41.85 -22.63 4.08
N MET A 168 -42.31 -21.56 3.42
CA MET A 168 -42.78 -20.30 4.04
C MET A 168 -43.97 -20.47 4.99
N ASN A 169 -44.72 -21.58 4.89
CA ASN A 169 -45.89 -21.83 5.72
C ASN A 169 -45.53 -22.26 7.15
N ALA A 170 -44.30 -22.73 7.40
CA ALA A 170 -43.82 -23.14 8.72
C ALA A 170 -42.99 -22.03 9.38
N SER A 171 -43.00 -21.95 10.72
CA SER A 171 -42.12 -21.05 11.49
C SER A 171 -40.63 -21.34 11.24
N ALA A 172 -40.25 -22.63 11.18
CA ALA A 172 -38.89 -23.05 10.87
C ALA A 172 -38.45 -22.64 9.45
N GLY A 173 -39.33 -22.80 8.46
CA GLY A 173 -39.01 -22.40 7.08
C GLY A 173 -38.84 -20.87 6.93
N ARG A 174 -39.67 -20.06 7.61
CA ARG A 174 -39.49 -18.60 7.67
C ARG A 174 -38.17 -18.20 8.34
N LEU A 175 -37.77 -18.91 9.39
CA LEU A 175 -36.51 -18.66 10.09
C LEU A 175 -35.31 -18.97 9.20
N ASN A 176 -35.29 -20.13 8.53
CA ASN A 176 -34.23 -20.51 7.59
C ASN A 176 -34.10 -19.49 6.44
N ALA A 177 -35.25 -18.96 6.00
CA ALA A 177 -35.32 -17.86 5.06
C ALA A 177 -34.54 -16.62 5.58
N VAL A 178 -34.86 -16.16 6.79
CA VAL A 178 -34.15 -15.02 7.40
C VAL A 178 -32.66 -15.31 7.57
N VAL A 179 -32.30 -16.54 7.95
CA VAL A 179 -30.89 -16.97 8.09
C VAL A 179 -30.13 -16.83 6.78
N ALA A 180 -30.64 -17.39 5.68
CA ALA A 180 -29.96 -17.29 4.39
C ALA A 180 -29.80 -15.82 3.93
N ALA A 181 -30.78 -14.95 4.21
CA ALA A 181 -30.65 -13.51 3.92
C ALA A 181 -29.54 -12.85 4.76
N LEU A 182 -29.37 -13.25 6.03
CA LEU A 182 -28.28 -12.79 6.87
C LEU A 182 -26.92 -13.34 6.39
N GLU A 183 -26.85 -14.59 5.96
CA GLU A 183 -25.63 -15.19 5.39
C GLU A 183 -25.17 -14.41 4.15
N PHE A 184 -26.11 -14.08 3.26
CA PHE A 184 -25.85 -13.20 2.13
C PHE A 184 -25.30 -11.84 2.57
N ALA A 185 -25.91 -11.22 3.58
CA ALA A 185 -25.45 -9.95 4.13
C ALA A 185 -24.03 -10.03 4.70
N VAL A 186 -23.64 -11.16 5.31
CA VAL A 186 -22.26 -11.40 5.76
C VAL A 186 -21.29 -11.42 4.58
N VAL A 187 -21.61 -12.13 3.50
CA VAL A 187 -20.77 -12.18 2.31
C VAL A 187 -20.60 -10.78 1.71
N VAL A 188 -21.67 -10.01 1.61
CA VAL A 188 -21.64 -8.62 1.12
C VAL A 188 -20.76 -7.74 2.01
N ALA A 189 -20.94 -7.78 3.33
CA ALA A 189 -20.13 -7.01 4.28
C ALA A 189 -18.65 -7.42 4.25
N GLY A 190 -18.37 -8.70 4.06
CA GLY A 190 -17.03 -9.23 3.88
C GLY A 190 -16.37 -8.75 2.58
N LEU A 191 -17.08 -8.81 1.45
CA LEU A 191 -16.60 -8.29 0.18
C LEU A 191 -16.36 -6.78 0.23
N LEU A 192 -17.25 -6.03 0.87
CA LEU A 192 -17.06 -4.59 1.12
C LEU A 192 -15.79 -4.33 1.95
N SER A 193 -15.51 -5.17 2.95
CA SER A 193 -14.27 -5.07 3.74
C SER A 193 -13.02 -5.29 2.87
N ILE A 194 -13.06 -6.19 1.88
CA ILE A 194 -11.96 -6.39 0.93
C ILE A 194 -11.73 -5.14 0.07
N LEU A 195 -12.81 -4.53 -0.42
CA LEU A 195 -12.75 -3.27 -1.19
C LEU A 195 -12.17 -2.11 -0.40
N LEU A 196 -12.39 -2.09 0.91
CA LEU A 196 -11.82 -1.11 1.83
C LEU A 196 -10.38 -1.46 2.26
N ARG A 197 -9.68 -2.26 1.44
CA ARG A 197 -8.25 -2.60 1.56
C ARG A 197 -7.84 -3.17 2.92
N VAL A 198 -8.70 -3.98 3.53
CA VAL A 198 -8.37 -4.74 4.73
C VAL A 198 -7.16 -5.68 4.46
N PRO A 199 -6.30 -5.98 5.45
CA PRO A 199 -5.15 -6.85 5.23
C PRO A 199 -5.52 -8.20 4.61
N PRO A 200 -4.64 -8.81 3.79
CA PRO A 200 -4.93 -10.02 3.02
C PRO A 200 -5.29 -11.24 3.89
N LEU A 201 -4.93 -11.23 5.18
CA LEU A 201 -5.33 -12.27 6.14
C LEU A 201 -6.84 -12.39 6.28
N PHE A 202 -7.57 -11.26 6.24
CA PHE A 202 -9.03 -11.27 6.35
C PHE A 202 -9.72 -11.82 5.10
N VAL A 203 -9.05 -11.81 3.94
CA VAL A 203 -9.60 -12.44 2.73
C VAL A 203 -9.74 -13.94 2.93
N TRP A 204 -8.73 -14.60 3.48
CA TRP A 204 -8.78 -16.03 3.79
C TRP A 204 -9.83 -16.36 4.85
N MET A 205 -10.03 -15.46 5.80
CA MET A 205 -11.04 -15.62 6.83
C MET A 205 -12.46 -15.41 6.27
N LEU A 206 -12.64 -14.54 5.26
CA LEU A 206 -13.87 -14.44 4.48
C LEU A 206 -14.12 -15.71 3.68
N VAL A 207 -13.08 -16.25 3.01
CA VAL A 207 -13.19 -17.54 2.28
C VAL A 207 -13.65 -18.64 3.24
N GLY A 208 -13.08 -18.73 4.43
CA GLY A 208 -13.55 -19.70 5.44
C GLY A 208 -14.99 -19.46 5.88
N THR A 209 -15.41 -18.19 6.01
CA THR A 209 -16.79 -17.83 6.38
C THR A 209 -17.78 -18.23 5.29
N VAL A 210 -17.43 -18.01 4.02
CA VAL A 210 -18.24 -18.42 2.86
C VAL A 210 -18.35 -19.94 2.77
N ILE A 211 -17.26 -20.67 3.03
CA ILE A 211 -17.27 -22.13 3.06
C ILE A 211 -18.27 -22.66 4.10
N LEU A 212 -18.34 -22.04 5.29
CA LEU A 212 -19.31 -22.41 6.33
C LEU A 212 -20.76 -22.19 5.87
N MET A 213 -21.06 -21.03 5.28
CA MET A 213 -22.42 -20.68 4.83
C MET A 213 -22.90 -21.59 3.71
N VAL A 214 -22.00 -21.95 2.80
CA VAL A 214 -22.34 -22.88 1.71
C VAL A 214 -22.67 -24.26 2.26
N GLY A 215 -21.97 -24.69 3.33
CA GLY A 215 -22.27 -25.95 4.03
C GLY A 215 -23.76 -26.04 4.38
N ASP A 216 -24.33 -24.98 4.98
CA ASP A 216 -25.75 -24.90 5.34
C ASP A 216 -26.67 -24.92 4.12
N MET A 217 -26.33 -24.16 3.08
CA MET A 217 -27.12 -24.12 1.85
C MET A 217 -27.15 -25.47 1.13
N ALA A 218 -26.08 -26.27 1.23
CA ALA A 218 -26.00 -27.61 0.63
C ALA A 218 -26.85 -28.64 1.38
N ASP A 219 -26.99 -28.52 2.71
CA ASP A 219 -27.85 -29.38 3.53
C ASP A 219 -29.35 -29.14 3.24
N GLY A 220 -29.74 -27.91 2.89
CA GLY A 220 -31.14 -27.57 2.60
C GLY A 220 -31.70 -28.06 1.26
N VAL A 221 -30.84 -28.47 0.31
CA VAL A 221 -31.27 -29.00 -0.99
C VAL A 221 -31.48 -30.50 -0.85
N GLY A 222 -32.72 -30.92 -0.58
CA GLY A 222 -33.14 -32.28 -0.28
C GLY A 222 -32.41 -33.40 -1.04
N THR A 223 -31.25 -33.79 -0.52
CA THR A 223 -30.55 -35.02 -0.88
C THR A 223 -31.33 -36.15 -0.22
N THR A 224 -32.36 -36.58 -0.92
CA THR A 224 -33.11 -37.80 -0.64
C THR A 224 -32.11 -38.93 -0.39
N GLN A 225 -31.99 -39.32 0.89
CA GLN A 225 -31.92 -40.67 1.50
C GLN A 225 -31.60 -41.90 0.61
N SER A 226 -30.86 -41.74 -0.47
CA SER A 226 -30.53 -42.77 -1.43
C SER A 226 -29.01 -42.80 -1.58
N ALA A 227 -28.45 -43.86 -0.99
CA ALA A 227 -27.03 -44.17 -0.80
C ALA A 227 -26.36 -43.39 0.34
N GLY A 228 -26.11 -44.09 1.45
CA GLY A 228 -25.39 -43.63 2.66
C GLY A 228 -23.90 -43.32 2.46
N ILE A 229 -23.56 -42.59 1.41
CA ILE A 229 -22.20 -42.17 1.03
C ILE A 229 -22.05 -40.64 1.01
N GLN A 230 -23.15 -39.85 1.09
CA GLN A 230 -23.11 -38.39 0.87
C GLN A 230 -23.08 -37.50 2.13
N LEU A 231 -23.50 -37.98 3.31
CA LEU A 231 -23.36 -37.19 4.56
C LEU A 231 -21.91 -36.82 4.94
N PRO A 232 -20.86 -37.64 4.73
CA PRO A 232 -19.52 -37.32 5.25
C PRO A 232 -18.81 -36.17 4.53
N ILE A 233 -19.33 -35.70 3.39
CA ILE A 233 -18.67 -34.64 2.60
C ILE A 233 -19.02 -33.25 3.14
N ILE A 234 -20.25 -33.06 3.63
CA ILE A 234 -20.72 -31.74 4.08
C ILE A 234 -20.05 -31.38 5.41
N ASP A 235 -19.98 -32.31 6.36
CA ASP A 235 -19.29 -32.07 7.64
C ASP A 235 -17.80 -31.73 7.40
N ALA A 236 -17.13 -32.41 6.47
CA ALA A 236 -15.75 -32.11 6.10
C ALA A 236 -15.57 -30.68 5.55
N ILE A 237 -16.60 -30.11 4.90
CA ILE A 237 -16.62 -28.72 4.42
C ILE A 237 -16.74 -27.75 5.58
N TRP A 238 -17.69 -27.99 6.49
CA TRP A 238 -17.86 -27.19 7.68
C TRP A 238 -16.55 -27.14 8.49
N MET A 239 -15.98 -28.30 8.78
CA MET A 239 -14.70 -28.47 9.46
C MET A 239 -13.56 -27.71 8.77
N PHE A 240 -13.50 -27.74 7.43
CA PHE A 240 -12.46 -27.05 6.66
C PHE A 240 -12.60 -25.53 6.72
N GLY A 241 -13.84 -25.01 6.69
CA GLY A 241 -14.12 -23.59 6.88
C GLY A 241 -13.63 -23.09 8.24
N GLN A 242 -13.88 -23.85 9.31
CA GLN A 242 -13.42 -23.52 10.67
C GLN A 242 -11.89 -23.58 10.77
N LEU A 243 -11.26 -24.60 10.17
CA LEU A 243 -9.80 -24.72 10.11
C LEU A 243 -9.16 -23.51 9.45
N LEU A 244 -9.72 -23.06 8.31
CA LEU A 244 -9.18 -21.93 7.58
C LEU A 244 -9.25 -20.63 8.41
N ILE A 245 -10.36 -20.43 9.13
CA ILE A 245 -10.52 -19.29 10.04
C ILE A 245 -9.53 -19.38 11.21
N LEU A 246 -9.39 -20.54 11.84
CA LEU A 246 -8.45 -20.74 12.95
C LEU A 246 -6.98 -20.57 12.49
N ALA A 247 -6.65 -21.09 11.30
CA ALA A 247 -5.31 -20.97 10.70
C ALA A 247 -4.98 -19.50 10.40
N THR A 248 -5.93 -18.71 9.91
CA THR A 248 -5.71 -17.28 9.67
C THR A 248 -5.49 -16.53 10.98
N MET A 249 -6.25 -16.84 12.03
CA MET A 249 -6.05 -16.26 13.37
C MET A 249 -4.66 -16.56 13.95
N LEU A 250 -4.10 -17.75 13.70
CA LEU A 250 -2.74 -18.11 14.15
C LEU A 250 -1.64 -17.29 13.48
N VAL A 251 -1.91 -16.75 12.28
CA VAL A 251 -0.95 -15.95 11.50
C VAL A 251 -1.05 -14.47 11.83
N ILE A 252 -2.13 -14.01 12.47
CA ILE A 252 -2.26 -12.61 12.90
C ILE A 252 -1.07 -12.26 13.82
N PRO A 253 -0.17 -11.36 13.40
CA PRO A 253 1.03 -11.07 14.16
C PRO A 253 0.65 -10.37 15.47
N GLU A 254 1.23 -10.81 16.59
CA GLU A 254 0.98 -10.27 17.93
C GLU A 254 1.34 -8.77 18.07
N THR A 255 2.03 -8.15 17.10
CA THR A 255 2.60 -6.80 17.26
C THR A 255 2.49 -5.83 16.07
N HIS A 256 1.93 -6.20 14.90
CA HIS A 256 1.91 -5.28 13.73
C HIS A 256 0.56 -5.21 13.01
N LEU A 257 -0.42 -4.67 13.72
CA LEU A 257 -1.58 -4.01 13.11
C LEU A 257 -1.50 -2.52 13.43
N CYS A 258 -0.32 -1.93 13.20
CA CYS A 258 -0.09 -0.52 13.43
C CYS A 258 -0.86 0.32 12.40
N ARG A 259 -1.56 1.33 12.94
CA ARG A 259 -1.98 2.59 12.31
C ARG A 259 -1.07 2.92 11.12
N GLY A 260 -1.67 3.23 9.96
CA GLY A 260 -0.95 3.72 8.79
C GLY A 260 -0.01 4.85 9.19
N SER A 261 1.26 4.52 9.40
CA SER A 261 2.32 5.48 9.52
C SER A 261 2.46 6.07 8.13
N LYS A 262 2.13 7.36 8.01
CA LYS A 262 2.77 8.18 6.98
C LYS A 262 4.26 8.08 7.26
N SER A 263 4.95 7.22 6.53
CA SER A 263 6.40 7.28 6.45
C SER A 263 6.78 8.70 6.05
N ALA A 264 7.65 9.32 6.84
CA ALA A 264 8.31 10.55 6.44
C ALA A 264 8.99 10.34 5.07
N PRO A 265 9.08 11.37 4.22
CA PRO A 265 9.70 11.23 2.91
C PRO A 265 11.22 11.06 3.10
N GLY A 266 11.72 9.84 3.02
CA GLY A 266 13.16 9.56 3.09
C GLY A 266 13.61 8.16 3.52
N ASP A 267 12.73 7.24 3.89
CA ASP A 267 13.13 5.87 4.26
C ASP A 267 13.03 4.93 3.04
N ASP A 268 14.18 4.58 2.44
CA ASP A 268 14.36 3.68 1.28
C ASP A 268 14.16 2.18 1.65
N GLY A 269 13.26 1.89 2.58
CA GLY A 269 12.78 0.54 2.87
C GLY A 269 11.35 0.38 2.36
N ASP A 270 11.16 -0.36 1.27
CA ASP A 270 9.86 -0.60 0.58
C ASP A 270 8.72 -0.91 1.58
N PRO A 271 7.88 0.06 2.01
CA PRO A 271 7.00 -0.12 3.17
C PRO A 271 5.74 -0.92 2.85
N HIS A 272 5.53 -1.31 1.60
CA HIS A 272 4.28 -1.87 1.12
C HIS A 272 4.46 -3.10 0.21
N GLU A 273 5.34 -4.02 0.60
CA GLU A 273 5.10 -5.42 0.27
C GLU A 273 3.78 -5.87 0.93
N ARG A 274 2.64 -5.69 0.24
CA ARG A 274 1.56 -6.68 0.30
C ARG A 274 2.25 -8.00 -0.02
N SER A 275 2.56 -8.76 1.03
CA SER A 275 3.37 -9.99 0.99
C SER A 275 2.93 -10.89 -0.16
N GLY A 276 3.85 -11.70 -0.70
CA GLY A 276 3.65 -12.62 -1.85
C GLY A 276 2.40 -13.52 -1.83
N LEU A 277 1.60 -13.51 -0.76
CA LEU A 277 0.22 -14.01 -0.69
C LEU A 277 -0.74 -13.42 -1.73
N SER A 278 -0.56 -12.16 -2.18
CA SER A 278 -1.42 -11.58 -3.24
C SER A 278 -1.28 -12.34 -4.57
N GLY A 279 -0.06 -12.76 -4.95
CA GLY A 279 0.17 -13.49 -6.20
C GLY A 279 -0.42 -14.89 -6.19
N ILE A 280 -0.33 -15.59 -5.05
CA ILE A 280 -0.93 -16.92 -4.85
C ILE A 280 -2.45 -16.84 -4.87
N LEU A 281 -3.03 -15.81 -4.23
CA LEU A 281 -4.47 -15.57 -4.24
C LEU A 281 -4.98 -15.23 -5.65
N ILE A 282 -4.20 -14.50 -6.45
CA ILE A 282 -4.50 -14.21 -7.86
C ILE A 282 -4.41 -15.48 -8.72
N LEU A 283 -3.40 -16.32 -8.53
CA LEU A 283 -3.28 -17.59 -9.23
C LEU A 283 -4.43 -18.55 -8.89
N LEU A 284 -4.84 -18.58 -7.61
CA LEU A 284 -5.99 -19.36 -7.16
C LEU A 284 -7.31 -18.78 -7.67
N SER A 285 -7.49 -17.46 -7.65
CA SER A 285 -8.71 -16.80 -8.14
C SER A 285 -8.84 -16.92 -9.67
N LEU A 286 -7.74 -16.73 -10.41
CA LEU A 286 -7.68 -16.95 -11.86
C LEU A 286 -7.93 -18.43 -12.20
N GLY A 287 -7.36 -19.35 -11.41
CA GLY A 287 -7.63 -20.78 -11.50
C GLY A 287 -9.12 -21.08 -11.34
N THR A 288 -9.78 -20.53 -10.31
CA THR A 288 -11.24 -20.68 -10.13
C THR A 288 -12.05 -20.03 -11.25
N VAL A 289 -11.60 -18.90 -11.80
CA VAL A 289 -12.26 -18.24 -12.94
C VAL A 289 -12.21 -19.10 -14.21
N LEU A 290 -11.07 -19.75 -14.46
CA LEU A 290 -10.87 -20.63 -15.61
C LEU A 290 -11.56 -21.98 -15.44
N LEU A 291 -11.64 -22.53 -14.22
CA LEU A 291 -12.27 -23.82 -13.91
C LEU A 291 -13.79 -23.74 -13.67
N ALA A 292 -14.36 -22.59 -13.32
CA ALA A 292 -15.79 -22.49 -13.03
C ALA A 292 -16.72 -22.88 -14.18
N PRO A 293 -16.45 -22.56 -15.47
CA PRO A 293 -17.28 -23.04 -16.58
C PRO A 293 -17.26 -24.57 -16.72
N LEU A 294 -16.13 -25.21 -16.39
CA LEU A 294 -15.97 -26.67 -16.42
C LEU A 294 -16.84 -27.37 -15.37
N VAL A 295 -17.09 -26.73 -14.22
CA VAL A 295 -17.99 -27.25 -13.18
C VAL A 295 -19.41 -27.45 -13.71
N TRP A 296 -19.86 -26.61 -14.65
CA TRP A 296 -21.21 -26.72 -15.19
C TRP A 296 -21.44 -28.02 -15.99
N PHE A 297 -20.36 -28.55 -16.57
CA PHE A 297 -20.33 -29.80 -17.32
C PHE A 297 -20.11 -31.04 -16.44
N LEU A 298 -19.72 -30.87 -15.17
CA LEU A 298 -19.59 -31.98 -14.24
C LEU A 298 -20.99 -32.43 -13.75
N PRO A 299 -21.24 -33.76 -13.65
CA PRO A 299 -22.51 -34.31 -13.17
C PRO A 299 -22.60 -34.23 -11.64
N ILE A 300 -22.52 -33.01 -11.09
CA ILE A 300 -22.62 -32.72 -9.66
C ILE A 300 -24.03 -32.21 -9.36
N ALA A 301 -24.55 -32.49 -8.16
CA ALA A 301 -25.85 -32.02 -7.70
C ALA A 301 -25.96 -30.48 -7.81
N GLY A 302 -27.16 -29.98 -8.14
CA GLY A 302 -27.40 -28.56 -8.47
C GLY A 302 -26.86 -27.58 -7.43
N ALA A 303 -26.96 -27.91 -6.14
CA ALA A 303 -26.42 -27.12 -5.03
C ALA A 303 -24.93 -26.74 -5.21
N TRP A 304 -24.12 -27.67 -5.69
CA TRP A 304 -22.68 -27.45 -5.89
C TRP A 304 -22.37 -26.52 -7.04
N LYS A 305 -23.21 -26.49 -8.09
CA LYS A 305 -23.00 -25.56 -9.22
C LYS A 305 -23.11 -24.11 -8.74
N HIS A 306 -24.06 -23.83 -7.85
CA HIS A 306 -24.25 -22.51 -7.25
C HIS A 306 -23.10 -22.16 -6.28
N PHE A 307 -22.58 -23.13 -5.52
CA PHE A 307 -21.39 -22.94 -4.69
C PHE A 307 -20.19 -22.43 -5.49
N PHE A 308 -19.84 -23.14 -6.57
CA PHE A 308 -18.71 -22.75 -7.41
C PHE A 308 -18.96 -21.42 -8.11
N SER A 309 -20.22 -21.06 -8.40
CA SER A 309 -20.58 -19.74 -8.90
C SER A 309 -20.36 -18.63 -7.87
N ALA A 310 -20.68 -18.84 -6.59
CA ALA A 310 -20.41 -17.86 -5.54
C ALA A 310 -18.91 -17.65 -5.34
N LEU A 311 -18.14 -18.74 -5.31
CA LEU A 311 -16.67 -18.71 -5.23
C LEU A 311 -16.05 -17.98 -6.43
N LEU A 312 -16.59 -18.21 -7.64
CA LEU A 312 -16.20 -17.51 -8.86
C LEU A 312 -16.42 -16.00 -8.74
N VAL A 313 -17.58 -15.56 -8.24
CA VAL A 313 -17.87 -14.13 -8.09
C VAL A 313 -16.92 -13.49 -7.08
N ILE A 314 -16.65 -14.16 -5.95
CA ILE A 314 -15.66 -13.70 -4.96
C ILE A 314 -14.28 -13.58 -5.60
N ALA A 315 -13.85 -14.60 -6.35
CA ALA A 315 -12.59 -14.60 -7.08
C ALA A 315 -12.51 -13.42 -8.08
N LEU A 316 -13.57 -13.17 -8.85
CA LEU A 316 -13.65 -12.07 -9.80
C LEU A 316 -13.58 -10.71 -9.09
N VAL A 317 -14.30 -10.53 -7.98
CA VAL A 317 -14.26 -9.30 -7.16
C VAL A 317 -12.83 -9.07 -6.67
N ILE A 318 -12.15 -10.10 -6.17
CA ILE A 318 -10.75 -10.00 -5.70
C ILE A 318 -9.81 -9.58 -6.84
N VAL A 319 -9.93 -10.19 -8.02
CA VAL A 319 -9.11 -9.84 -9.19
C VAL A 319 -9.38 -8.40 -9.61
N LEU A 320 -10.64 -8.00 -9.68
CA LEU A 320 -11.03 -6.66 -10.07
C LEU A 320 -10.48 -5.61 -9.10
N VAL A 321 -10.66 -5.82 -7.78
CA VAL A 321 -10.13 -4.93 -6.73
C VAL A 321 -8.62 -4.77 -6.87
N TRP A 322 -7.92 -5.86 -7.17
CA TRP A 322 -6.49 -5.83 -7.40
C TRP A 322 -6.11 -4.99 -8.61
N ILE A 323 -6.81 -5.14 -9.74
CA ILE A 323 -6.59 -4.34 -10.95
C ILE A 323 -6.87 -2.85 -10.68
N THR A 324 -7.97 -2.52 -9.99
CA THR A 324 -8.34 -1.13 -9.68
C THR A 324 -7.35 -0.50 -8.71
N ASP A 325 -6.93 -1.22 -7.65
CA ASP A 325 -5.89 -0.75 -6.73
C ASP A 325 -4.59 -0.44 -7.49
N ARG A 326 -4.21 -1.32 -8.42
CA ARG A 326 -3.00 -1.17 -9.23
C ARG A 326 -3.06 0.04 -10.13
N PHE A 327 -4.22 0.30 -10.71
CA PHE A 327 -4.45 1.47 -11.55
C PHE A 327 -4.39 2.76 -10.74
N ASP A 328 -5.07 2.80 -9.59
CA ASP A 328 -5.09 3.97 -8.70
C ASP A 328 -3.67 4.35 -8.24
N ASP A 329 -2.86 3.37 -7.78
CA ASP A 329 -1.46 3.61 -7.40
C ASP A 329 -0.62 4.19 -8.57
N THR A 330 -0.89 3.71 -9.78
CA THR A 330 -0.19 4.17 -10.99
C THR A 330 -0.60 5.60 -11.35
N VAL A 331 -1.88 5.93 -11.23
CA VAL A 331 -2.41 7.27 -11.49
C VAL A 331 -1.89 8.28 -10.46
N ASP A 332 -1.83 7.90 -9.18
CA ASP A 332 -1.29 8.77 -8.13
C ASP A 332 0.21 9.03 -8.32
N TYR A 333 0.98 8.00 -8.70
CA TYR A 333 2.37 8.19 -9.12
C TYR A 333 2.47 9.14 -10.33
N LEU A 334 1.63 8.96 -11.34
CA LEU A 334 1.62 9.81 -12.53
C LEU A 334 1.33 11.27 -12.15
N ARG A 335 0.36 11.50 -11.26
CA ARG A 335 0.00 12.84 -10.76
C ARG A 335 1.17 13.46 -10.00
N ALA A 336 1.83 12.71 -9.12
CA ALA A 336 2.99 13.18 -8.38
C ALA A 336 4.17 13.48 -9.32
N TYR A 337 4.42 12.60 -10.29
CA TYR A 337 5.46 12.75 -11.31
C TYR A 337 5.23 13.99 -12.18
N VAL A 338 4.01 14.18 -12.69
CA VAL A 338 3.64 15.36 -13.51
C VAL A 338 3.74 16.63 -12.67
N ARG A 339 3.29 16.60 -11.42
CA ARG A 339 3.41 17.73 -10.50
C ARG A 339 4.87 18.08 -10.23
N GLN A 340 5.71 17.08 -9.96
CA GLN A 340 7.14 17.28 -9.75
C GLN A 340 7.82 17.80 -11.02
N ALA A 341 7.47 17.29 -12.20
CA ALA A 341 7.99 17.80 -13.47
C ALA A 341 7.58 19.27 -13.72
N HIS A 342 6.36 19.66 -13.30
CA HIS A 342 5.87 21.02 -13.37
C HIS A 342 6.57 21.96 -12.37
N GLU A 343 6.75 21.52 -11.12
CA GLU A 343 7.36 22.30 -10.04
C GLU A 343 8.91 22.41 -10.17
N SER A 344 9.57 21.47 -10.86
CA SER A 344 11.05 21.40 -11.01
C SER A 344 11.63 22.07 -12.27
N GLN A 345 10.91 22.98 -12.93
CA GLN A 345 11.37 23.63 -14.17
C GLN A 345 11.77 22.61 -15.27
N LEU A 346 10.98 21.54 -15.42
CA LEU A 346 11.05 20.53 -16.49
C LEU A 346 12.25 19.56 -16.41
N VAL A 347 12.88 19.40 -15.23
CA VAL A 347 13.89 18.35 -14.98
C VAL A 347 13.24 17.20 -14.20
N SER A 348 12.80 16.16 -14.89
CA SER A 348 12.26 14.94 -14.27
C SER A 348 13.32 13.84 -14.18
N ARG A 349 13.35 13.06 -13.08
CA ARG A 349 14.04 11.77 -13.00
C ARG A 349 13.39 10.78 -13.98
N ASP A 350 14.13 9.76 -14.45
CA ASP A 350 13.54 8.77 -15.36
C ASP A 350 12.47 7.95 -14.60
N TRP A 351 11.28 7.77 -15.20
CA TRP A 351 10.26 6.90 -14.62
C TRP A 351 10.74 5.45 -14.54
N ARG A 352 11.76 5.09 -15.31
CA ARG A 352 12.46 3.81 -15.21
C ARG A 352 13.24 3.65 -13.91
N ASP A 353 13.46 4.70 -13.14
CA ASP A 353 14.01 4.61 -11.78
C ASP A 353 12.93 4.35 -10.74
N ALA A 354 11.64 4.36 -11.13
CA ALA A 354 10.54 4.06 -10.24
C ALA A 354 10.64 2.63 -9.67
N PRO A 355 10.05 2.38 -8.48
CA PRO A 355 9.93 1.06 -7.90
C PRO A 355 9.42 0.03 -8.92
N LEU A 356 9.95 -1.19 -8.88
CA LEU A 356 9.71 -2.27 -9.87
C LEU A 356 8.21 -2.45 -10.19
N ARG A 357 7.39 -2.36 -9.13
CA ARG A 357 5.94 -2.39 -9.21
C ARG A 357 5.40 -1.33 -10.19
N ILE A 358 5.70 -0.06 -9.97
CA ILE A 358 5.15 1.04 -10.79
C ILE A 358 5.65 0.92 -12.23
N ARG A 359 6.92 0.55 -12.40
CA ARG A 359 7.55 0.36 -13.72
C ARG A 359 6.83 -0.68 -14.57
N GLN A 360 6.51 -1.84 -13.99
CA GLN A 360 5.76 -2.88 -14.67
C GLN A 360 4.36 -2.40 -15.08
N ALA A 361 3.63 -1.72 -14.18
CA ALA A 361 2.31 -1.21 -14.47
C ALA A 361 2.33 -0.20 -15.63
N LEU A 362 3.23 0.78 -15.58
CA LEU A 362 3.41 1.80 -16.64
C LEU A 362 3.77 1.16 -17.99
N SER A 363 4.63 0.14 -17.99
CA SER A 363 4.98 -0.58 -19.22
C SER A 363 3.81 -1.40 -19.79
N SER A 364 3.06 -2.09 -18.93
CA SER A 364 1.95 -2.97 -19.34
C SER A 364 0.70 -2.21 -19.80
N THR A 365 0.48 -1.00 -19.28
CA THR A 365 -0.68 -0.16 -19.61
C THR A 365 -0.42 0.80 -20.77
N GLY A 366 0.82 0.92 -21.23
CA GLY A 366 1.23 1.91 -22.24
C GLY A 366 1.39 3.33 -21.71
N LEU A 367 1.04 3.60 -20.45
CA LEU A 367 1.22 4.90 -19.80
C LEU A 367 2.69 5.35 -19.74
N GLY A 368 3.65 4.42 -19.74
CA GLY A 368 5.07 4.74 -19.83
C GLY A 368 5.44 5.52 -21.11
N ALA A 369 4.84 5.18 -22.25
CA ALA A 369 5.06 5.90 -23.51
C ALA A 369 4.50 7.33 -23.46
N PHE A 370 3.33 7.50 -22.84
CA PHE A 370 2.75 8.83 -22.61
C PHE A 370 3.66 9.71 -21.73
N VAL A 371 4.24 9.14 -20.66
CA VAL A 371 5.19 9.87 -19.80
C VAL A 371 6.44 10.28 -20.58
N GLU A 372 6.91 9.42 -21.48
CA GLU A 372 8.09 9.70 -22.33
C GLU A 372 7.80 10.81 -23.36
N GLU A 373 6.63 10.78 -23.99
CA GLU A 373 6.16 11.83 -24.90
C GLU A 373 5.93 13.17 -24.18
N PHE A 374 5.34 13.14 -22.98
CA PHE A 374 5.17 14.32 -22.13
C PHE A 374 6.53 14.93 -21.76
N ARG A 375 7.51 14.09 -21.36
CA ARG A 375 8.87 14.54 -21.04
C ARG A 375 9.55 15.17 -22.26
N ALA A 376 9.43 14.54 -23.42
CA ALA A 376 9.99 15.08 -24.67
C ALA A 376 9.34 16.43 -25.03
N SER A 377 8.03 16.56 -24.87
CA SER A 377 7.30 17.80 -25.15
C SER A 377 7.65 18.91 -24.16
N ALA A 378 7.76 18.58 -22.87
CA ALA A 378 8.26 19.48 -21.83
C ALA A 378 9.68 19.99 -22.13
N GLN A 379 10.56 19.10 -22.60
CA GLN A 379 11.94 19.45 -22.95
C GLN A 379 12.01 20.35 -24.20
N ARG A 380 11.18 20.10 -25.22
CA ARG A 380 11.03 21.00 -26.38
C ARG A 380 10.52 22.37 -25.97
N LEU A 381 9.48 22.42 -25.13
CA LEU A 381 8.95 23.68 -24.62
C LEU A 381 10.01 24.49 -23.88
N LYS A 382 10.87 23.84 -23.08
CA LYS A 382 12.01 24.50 -22.42
C LYS A 382 12.99 25.10 -23.44
N GLN A 383 13.22 24.40 -24.55
CA GLN A 383 14.12 24.85 -25.62
C GLN A 383 13.52 25.99 -26.45
N ASP A 384 12.20 25.98 -26.67
CA ASP A 384 11.52 26.92 -27.56
C ASP A 384 11.12 28.22 -26.83
N VAL A 385 10.86 28.19 -25.51
CA VAL A 385 10.46 29.37 -24.73
C VAL A 385 11.64 30.28 -24.39
N LEU A 386 12.87 29.76 -24.34
CA LEU A 386 14.08 30.58 -24.34
C LEU A 386 14.51 30.80 -25.80
N PHE A 387 14.13 31.94 -26.37
CA PHE A 387 14.63 32.37 -27.68
C PHE A 387 16.14 32.65 -27.59
N LEU A 388 16.94 31.58 -27.67
CA LEU A 388 18.37 31.65 -27.88
C LEU A 388 18.55 31.94 -29.37
N GLY A 389 19.09 33.11 -29.70
CA GLY A 389 19.42 33.47 -31.08
C GLY A 389 20.34 32.42 -31.75
N PRO A 390 20.64 32.58 -33.05
CA PRO A 390 21.41 31.59 -33.83
C PRO A 390 22.82 31.31 -33.25
N GLU A 391 23.31 32.16 -32.36
CA GLU A 391 24.55 31.99 -31.62
C GLU A 391 24.32 31.21 -30.31
N ARG A 392 24.12 29.89 -30.41
CA ARG A 392 24.36 29.00 -29.25
C ARG A 392 25.87 28.98 -28.98
N LEU A 393 26.34 29.95 -28.20
CA LEU A 393 27.75 30.11 -27.84
C LEU A 393 28.26 28.98 -26.92
N TYR A 394 27.38 28.37 -26.13
CA TYR A 394 27.76 27.44 -25.06
C TYR A 394 27.01 26.10 -25.14
N GLY A 395 27.71 25.02 -24.76
CA GLY A 395 27.15 23.68 -24.65
C GLY A 395 26.17 23.51 -23.50
N LEU A 396 25.48 22.37 -23.44
CA LEU A 396 24.68 22.03 -22.27
C LEU A 396 25.59 21.85 -21.04
N PRO A 397 25.19 22.32 -19.84
CA PRO A 397 25.92 22.04 -18.61
C PRO A 397 26.09 20.53 -18.42
N ARG A 398 27.31 20.09 -18.12
CA ARG A 398 27.59 18.69 -17.80
C ARG A 398 27.00 18.37 -16.43
N ALA A 399 26.36 17.20 -16.30
CA ALA A 399 25.83 16.73 -15.03
C ALA A 399 26.98 16.58 -14.01
N LEU A 400 26.84 17.20 -12.85
CA LEU A 400 27.80 17.07 -11.76
C LEU A 400 27.75 15.65 -11.19
N ALA A 401 28.93 15.09 -10.88
CA ALA A 401 29.01 13.92 -10.02
C ALA A 401 28.46 14.28 -8.63
N GLU A 402 27.69 13.37 -8.03
CA GLU A 402 26.92 13.54 -6.78
C GLU A 402 27.79 13.72 -5.51
N ASP A 403 28.86 14.52 -5.55
CA ASP A 403 29.72 14.72 -4.38
C ASP A 403 29.32 15.96 -3.57
N ARG A 404 29.27 15.75 -2.24
CA ARG A 404 28.39 16.40 -1.25
C ARG A 404 28.89 17.73 -0.67
N ALA A 405 29.69 18.51 -1.40
CA ALA A 405 30.19 19.80 -0.93
C ALA A 405 29.71 20.95 -1.84
N SER A 406 29.23 22.03 -1.24
CA SER A 406 28.89 23.23 -2.01
C SER A 406 30.10 23.77 -2.74
N SER A 407 29.90 24.33 -3.92
CA SER A 407 30.96 24.79 -4.81
C SER A 407 30.91 26.28 -5.04
N CYS A 408 32.08 26.91 -5.08
CA CYS A 408 32.24 28.34 -5.33
C CYS A 408 33.15 28.54 -6.54
N PHE A 409 32.74 29.39 -7.49
CA PHE A 409 33.60 29.83 -8.58
C PHE A 409 34.13 31.23 -8.32
N ILE A 410 35.45 31.39 -8.32
CA ILE A 410 36.14 32.67 -8.09
C ILE A 410 36.54 33.26 -9.43
N VAL A 411 35.94 34.42 -9.73
CA VAL A 411 36.18 35.23 -10.92
C VAL A 411 37.02 36.43 -10.51
N MET A 412 38.26 36.53 -10.97
CA MET A 412 39.14 37.64 -10.62
C MET A 412 40.21 37.90 -11.69
N PRO A 413 40.78 39.11 -11.76
CA PRO A 413 41.90 39.40 -12.66
C PRO A 413 43.08 38.49 -12.31
N PHE A 414 43.61 37.80 -13.31
CA PHE A 414 44.84 37.05 -13.19
C PHE A 414 46.05 37.90 -13.62
N GLY A 415 47.25 37.51 -13.18
CA GLY A 415 48.49 38.18 -13.56
C GLY A 415 48.80 39.49 -12.82
N GLN A 416 47.95 39.93 -11.89
CA GLN A 416 48.26 41.05 -11.00
C GLN A 416 49.05 40.56 -9.78
N GLU A 417 49.96 41.39 -9.26
CA GLU A 417 50.80 41.03 -8.10
C GLU A 417 49.98 40.71 -6.85
N TRP A 418 48.81 41.33 -6.69
CA TRP A 418 47.93 41.15 -5.55
C TRP A 418 47.01 39.92 -5.66
N SER A 419 46.76 39.42 -6.88
CA SER A 419 45.77 38.35 -7.12
C SER A 419 46.06 37.06 -6.35
N PRO A 420 47.32 36.57 -6.25
CA PRO A 420 47.61 35.35 -5.48
C PRO A 420 47.31 35.47 -3.98
N ALA A 421 47.50 36.65 -3.39
CA ALA A 421 47.20 36.88 -1.98
C ALA A 421 45.70 36.90 -1.74
N VAL A 422 44.95 37.64 -2.56
CA VAL A 422 43.48 37.71 -2.49
C VAL A 422 42.86 36.33 -2.71
N HIS A 423 43.30 35.60 -3.74
CA HIS A 423 42.78 34.25 -4.01
C HIS A 423 42.92 33.30 -2.82
N ARG A 424 44.08 33.30 -2.14
CA ARG A 424 44.30 32.46 -0.96
C ARG A 424 43.34 32.80 0.18
N ILE A 425 43.07 34.08 0.40
CA ILE A 425 42.10 34.53 1.41
C ILE A 425 40.69 34.05 1.06
N LEU A 426 40.27 34.24 -0.20
CA LEU A 426 38.94 33.83 -0.68
C LEU A 426 38.74 32.31 -0.57
N ALA A 427 39.72 31.53 -1.05
CA ALA A 427 39.68 30.08 -0.99
C ALA A 427 39.60 29.56 0.47
N ALA A 428 40.43 30.11 1.36
CA ALA A 428 40.40 29.74 2.78
C ALA A 428 39.05 30.08 3.44
N ALA A 429 38.44 31.21 3.10
CA ALA A 429 37.12 31.59 3.61
C ALA A 429 36.01 30.67 3.08
N CYS A 430 36.07 30.25 1.81
CA CYS A 430 35.16 29.25 1.25
C CYS A 430 35.30 27.90 1.96
N GLU A 431 36.54 27.41 2.14
CA GLU A 431 36.81 26.13 2.80
C GLU A 431 36.31 26.11 4.25
N ALA A 432 36.53 27.21 4.99
CA ALA A 432 36.02 27.37 6.35
C ALA A 432 34.48 27.33 6.43
N ALA A 433 33.78 27.76 5.36
CA ALA A 433 32.33 27.67 5.24
C ALA A 433 31.83 26.32 4.66
N GLY A 434 32.74 25.36 4.41
CA GLY A 434 32.40 24.05 3.85
C GLY A 434 32.15 24.06 2.34
N ALA A 435 32.60 25.10 1.64
CA ALA A 435 32.50 25.23 0.19
C ALA A 435 33.86 25.00 -0.51
N ARG A 436 33.86 24.27 -1.63
CA ARG A 436 35.02 24.08 -2.48
C ARG A 436 35.17 25.23 -3.47
N ALA A 437 36.21 26.03 -3.33
CA ALA A 437 36.54 27.09 -4.27
C ALA A 437 37.27 26.55 -5.51
N VAL A 438 36.93 27.10 -6.68
CA VAL A 438 37.60 26.85 -7.96
C VAL A 438 37.87 28.19 -8.64
N ARG A 439 39.09 28.43 -9.10
CA ARG A 439 39.45 29.61 -9.91
C ARG A 439 39.49 29.25 -11.39
N GLY A 440 39.16 30.21 -12.25
CA GLY A 440 39.08 30.01 -13.71
C GLY A 440 40.37 29.49 -14.38
N ASP A 441 41.54 29.76 -13.82
CA ASP A 441 42.84 29.32 -14.34
C ASP A 441 43.39 28.04 -13.68
N ASP A 442 42.71 27.48 -12.67
CA ASP A 442 43.01 26.14 -12.16
C ASP A 442 42.53 25.04 -13.15
N LEU A 443 41.75 25.43 -14.16
CA LEU A 443 41.17 24.57 -15.19
C LEU A 443 42.11 24.46 -16.39
N PHE A 444 43.13 23.61 -16.27
CA PHE A 444 43.99 23.24 -17.41
C PHE A 444 43.30 22.16 -18.25
N THR A 445 42.40 22.56 -19.14
CA THR A 445 41.70 21.66 -20.06
C THR A 445 41.94 22.04 -21.53
N PRO A 446 41.96 21.06 -22.46
CA PRO A 446 42.17 21.31 -23.89
C PRO A 446 40.93 21.88 -24.60
N THR A 447 39.91 22.30 -23.84
CA THR A 447 38.64 22.85 -24.32
C THR A 447 38.71 24.36 -24.51
N ASP A 448 37.70 24.93 -25.17
CA ASP A 448 37.57 26.38 -25.29
C ASP A 448 37.42 26.99 -23.88
N ILE A 449 38.26 27.99 -23.56
CA ILE A 449 38.30 28.67 -22.27
C ILE A 449 36.91 29.18 -21.87
N LEU A 450 36.14 29.69 -22.85
CA LEU A 450 34.80 30.21 -22.58
C LEU A 450 33.79 29.10 -22.24
N GLU A 451 33.94 27.91 -22.82
CA GLU A 451 33.13 26.74 -22.47
C GLU A 451 33.45 26.27 -21.05
N ASP A 452 34.73 26.25 -20.65
CA ASP A 452 35.12 25.84 -19.30
C ASP A 452 34.63 26.83 -18.23
N ILE A 453 34.67 28.12 -18.52
CA ILE A 453 34.08 29.16 -17.66
C ILE A 453 32.56 28.97 -17.56
N TRP A 454 31.89 28.76 -18.70
CA TRP A 454 30.44 28.48 -18.72
C TRP A 454 30.08 27.28 -17.85
N GLN A 455 30.80 26.17 -17.99
CA GLN A 455 30.59 24.96 -17.20
C GLN A 455 30.85 25.21 -15.71
N SER A 456 31.87 25.99 -15.38
CA SER A 456 32.24 26.30 -13.99
C SER A 456 31.24 27.21 -13.28
N ILE A 457 30.76 28.26 -13.97
CA ILE A 457 29.69 29.13 -13.43
C ILE A 457 28.41 28.32 -13.24
N ASN A 458 28.05 27.45 -14.19
CA ASN A 458 26.86 26.59 -14.07
C ASN A 458 26.99 25.61 -12.90
N ALA A 459 28.18 25.02 -12.73
CA ALA A 459 28.49 24.07 -11.67
C ALA A 459 28.48 24.71 -10.26
N ALA A 460 28.89 25.97 -10.14
CA ALA A 460 29.03 26.64 -8.86
C ALA A 460 27.68 26.93 -8.18
N ASP A 461 27.59 26.73 -6.87
CA ASP A 461 26.44 27.12 -6.08
C ASP A 461 26.40 28.64 -5.84
N PHE A 462 27.56 29.28 -5.80
CA PHE A 462 27.71 30.73 -5.74
C PHE A 462 29.01 31.21 -6.38
N VAL A 463 29.08 32.50 -6.70
CA VAL A 463 30.22 33.13 -7.38
C VAL A 463 30.81 34.23 -6.50
N ILE A 464 32.13 34.35 -6.49
CA ILE A 464 32.84 35.51 -5.93
C ILE A 464 33.53 36.23 -7.08
N ALA A 465 33.24 37.52 -7.27
CA ALA A 465 33.76 38.31 -8.38
C ALA A 465 34.56 39.52 -7.88
N ASP A 466 35.86 39.55 -8.17
CA ASP A 466 36.72 40.72 -7.92
C ASP A 466 36.79 41.60 -9.17
N ILE A 467 36.15 42.77 -9.12
CA ILE A 467 36.04 43.70 -10.24
C ILE A 467 37.14 44.76 -10.27
N THR A 468 38.17 44.62 -9.42
CA THR A 468 39.31 45.57 -9.33
C THR A 468 39.94 45.80 -10.71
N GLY A 469 40.22 47.06 -11.03
CA GLY A 469 40.80 47.49 -12.30
C GLY A 469 39.88 47.35 -13.51
N ARG A 470 38.58 47.08 -13.30
CA ARG A 470 37.55 47.01 -14.35
C ARG A 470 37.89 46.00 -15.45
N ASN A 471 38.41 44.83 -15.06
CA ASN A 471 38.80 43.80 -16.00
C ASN A 471 37.59 43.35 -16.85
N PRO A 472 37.65 43.45 -18.20
CA PRO A 472 36.51 43.16 -19.05
C PRO A 472 36.08 41.69 -19.01
N ASN A 473 37.00 40.76 -18.79
CA ASN A 473 36.68 39.33 -18.68
C ASN A 473 35.90 39.06 -17.39
N VAL A 474 36.36 39.61 -16.26
CA VAL A 474 35.65 39.48 -14.97
C VAL A 474 34.23 40.06 -15.07
N LEU A 475 34.07 41.23 -15.70
CA LEU A 475 32.75 41.84 -15.89
C LEU A 475 31.86 41.00 -16.81
N TYR A 476 32.41 40.36 -17.84
CA TYR A 476 31.69 39.46 -18.72
C TYR A 476 31.19 38.21 -17.98
N GLU A 477 32.08 37.56 -17.23
CA GLU A 477 31.77 36.38 -16.41
C GLU A 477 30.73 36.69 -15.31
N LEU A 478 30.85 37.85 -14.68
CA LEU A 478 29.86 38.38 -13.73
C LEU A 478 28.48 38.57 -14.40
N GLY A 479 28.44 39.08 -15.63
CA GLY A 479 27.22 39.21 -16.42
C GLY A 479 26.55 37.86 -16.71
N ILE A 480 27.34 36.81 -17.02
CA ILE A 480 26.84 35.44 -17.19
C ILE A 480 26.28 34.92 -15.86
N ALA A 481 27.01 35.07 -14.75
CA ALA A 481 26.58 34.64 -13.43
C ALA A 481 25.24 35.29 -13.01
N HIS A 482 25.09 36.60 -13.25
CA HIS A 482 23.84 37.31 -13.01
C HIS A 482 22.69 36.81 -13.88
N THR A 483 22.95 36.51 -15.16
CA THR A 483 21.95 35.97 -16.09
C THR A 483 21.45 34.61 -15.66
N LEU A 484 22.32 33.79 -15.07
CA LEU A 484 22.01 32.48 -14.48
C LEU A 484 21.44 32.57 -13.06
N ALA A 485 21.20 33.79 -12.56
CA ALA A 485 20.70 34.06 -11.20
C ALA A 485 21.52 33.38 -10.10
N LYS A 486 22.84 33.26 -10.30
CA LYS A 486 23.75 32.75 -9.27
C LYS A 486 23.87 33.77 -8.13
N PRO A 487 23.92 33.34 -6.86
CA PRO A 487 24.32 34.23 -5.76
C PRO A 487 25.74 34.74 -6.02
N VAL A 488 25.96 36.05 -5.96
CA VAL A 488 27.27 36.65 -6.22
C VAL A 488 27.70 37.58 -5.08
N LEU A 489 28.94 37.39 -4.61
CA LEU A 489 29.65 38.37 -3.80
C LEU A 489 30.60 39.17 -4.69
N ILE A 490 30.47 40.50 -4.66
CA ILE A 490 31.29 41.40 -5.47
C ILE A 490 32.29 42.10 -4.54
N LEU A 491 33.57 42.13 -4.92
CA LEU A 491 34.63 42.84 -4.21
C LEU A 491 35.44 43.74 -5.16
N SER A 492 36.02 44.79 -4.61
CA SER A 492 36.88 45.73 -5.34
C SER A 492 37.90 46.37 -4.40
N ARG A 493 39.09 46.71 -4.91
CA ARG A 493 40.08 47.51 -4.17
C ARG A 493 39.78 49.00 -4.14
N ASP A 494 39.12 49.49 -5.19
CA ASP A 494 38.79 50.90 -5.36
C ASP A 494 37.30 51.04 -5.68
N ALA A 495 36.63 51.98 -5.04
CA ALA A 495 35.25 52.33 -5.34
C ALA A 495 35.07 52.86 -6.78
N ASN A 496 36.11 53.47 -7.36
CA ASN A 496 36.12 53.98 -8.74
C ASN A 496 36.06 52.88 -9.81
N ASP A 497 36.39 51.64 -9.43
CA ASP A 497 36.29 50.47 -10.31
C ASP A 497 34.86 49.96 -10.43
N ILE A 498 33.92 50.41 -9.59
CA ILE A 498 32.53 49.96 -9.61
C ILE A 498 31.79 50.60 -10.80
N PRO A 499 31.38 49.83 -11.83
CA PRO A 499 30.57 50.35 -12.93
C PRO A 499 29.19 50.78 -12.44
N ILE A 500 28.56 51.71 -13.15
CA ILE A 500 27.24 52.25 -12.79
C ILE A 500 26.16 51.16 -12.65
N ASP A 501 26.24 50.11 -13.47
CA ASP A 501 25.32 48.97 -13.46
C ASP A 501 25.41 48.14 -12.16
N LEU A 502 26.54 48.22 -11.45
CA LEU A 502 26.78 47.52 -10.18
C LEU A 502 26.66 48.44 -8.95
N ALA A 503 26.43 49.75 -9.14
CA ALA A 503 26.42 50.73 -8.05
C ALA A 503 25.31 50.49 -7.01
N THR A 504 24.22 49.82 -7.40
CA THR A 504 23.12 49.44 -6.49
C THR A 504 23.37 48.13 -5.74
N ARG A 505 24.45 47.42 -6.06
CA ARG A 505 24.83 46.15 -5.43
C ARG A 505 25.80 46.41 -4.29
N ARG A 506 25.77 45.54 -3.29
CA ARG A 506 26.72 45.59 -2.19
C ARG A 506 28.08 45.10 -2.69
N VAL A 507 29.05 46.01 -2.76
CA VAL A 507 30.45 45.70 -3.10
C VAL A 507 31.30 45.76 -1.83
N ILE A 508 32.10 44.72 -1.60
CA ILE A 508 33.03 44.64 -0.48
C ILE A 508 34.33 45.34 -0.88
N LEU A 509 34.59 46.50 -0.29
CA LEU A 509 35.83 47.25 -0.50
C LEU A 509 36.95 46.72 0.40
N TYR A 510 38.14 46.58 -0.16
CA TYR A 510 39.35 46.15 0.55
C TYR A 510 40.60 46.95 0.12
N GLY A 511 41.64 47.00 0.95
CA GLY A 511 42.88 47.71 0.62
C GLY A 511 42.95 49.20 1.00
N GLU A 512 41.86 49.80 1.50
CA GLU A 512 41.82 51.19 2.00
C GLU A 512 42.13 51.34 3.51
N SER A 513 42.30 50.24 4.24
CA SER A 513 42.48 50.28 5.70
C SER A 513 43.89 50.73 6.10
N VAL A 514 44.01 51.49 7.20
CA VAL A 514 45.29 51.93 7.81
C VAL A 514 46.07 50.75 8.46
N GLY A 515 45.54 49.52 8.41
CA GLY A 515 46.16 48.28 8.93
C GLY A 515 46.46 47.22 7.86
N ASP A 516 46.67 45.96 8.28
CA ASP A 516 46.87 44.84 7.34
C ASP A 516 45.55 44.50 6.62
N TRP A 517 45.46 44.91 5.35
CA TRP A 517 44.28 44.68 4.52
C TRP A 517 43.98 43.20 4.31
N HIS A 518 44.93 42.29 4.53
CA HIS A 518 44.69 40.85 4.45
C HIS A 518 43.74 40.38 5.56
N ASP A 519 43.93 40.86 6.78
CA ASP A 519 43.09 40.49 7.93
C ASP A 519 41.66 41.06 7.79
N ASP A 520 41.56 42.32 7.36
CA ASP A 520 40.27 42.98 7.10
C ASP A 520 39.48 42.24 6.00
N LEU A 521 40.14 41.89 4.89
CA LEU A 521 39.51 41.12 3.82
C LEU A 521 39.09 39.72 4.31
N THR A 522 39.94 39.05 5.09
CA THR A 522 39.65 37.72 5.65
C THR A 522 38.39 37.75 6.52
N GLN A 523 38.27 38.75 7.40
CA GLN A 523 37.12 38.91 8.28
C GLN A 523 35.83 39.23 7.49
N LYS A 524 35.90 40.18 6.55
CA LYS A 524 34.76 40.56 5.70
C LYS A 524 34.26 39.39 4.87
N MET A 525 35.16 38.66 4.21
CA MET A 525 34.79 37.56 3.32
C MET A 525 34.27 36.34 4.09
N SER A 526 34.89 35.99 5.23
CA SER A 526 34.39 34.89 6.08
C SER A 526 32.96 35.16 6.54
N THR A 527 32.66 36.40 6.95
CA THR A 527 31.32 36.80 7.37
C THR A 527 30.32 36.77 6.20
N ALA A 528 30.71 37.32 5.05
CA ALA A 528 29.85 37.41 3.88
C ALA A 528 29.52 36.02 3.27
N ILE A 529 30.52 35.13 3.20
CA ILE A 529 30.35 33.78 2.66
C ILE A 529 29.50 32.94 3.63
N ALA A 530 29.74 33.02 4.94
CA ALA A 530 28.92 32.31 5.92
C ALA A 530 27.44 32.71 5.84
N ALA A 531 27.16 34.02 5.77
CA ALA A 531 25.80 34.53 5.60
C ALA A 531 25.17 34.07 4.28
N LEU A 532 25.92 34.09 3.17
CA LEU A 532 25.43 33.61 1.88
C LEU A 532 25.10 32.12 1.91
N VAL A 533 25.97 31.30 2.49
CA VAL A 533 25.76 29.85 2.62
C VAL A 533 24.53 29.53 3.47
N GLU A 534 24.28 30.32 4.52
CA GLU A 534 23.08 30.20 5.36
C GLU A 534 21.80 30.65 4.61
N ASP A 535 21.79 31.86 4.04
CA ASP A 535 20.64 32.46 3.36
C ASP A 535 20.14 31.60 2.19
N TYR A 536 21.06 30.98 1.45
CA TYR A 536 20.75 30.13 0.30
C TYR A 536 20.66 28.63 0.64
N GLY A 537 20.79 28.25 1.93
CA GLY A 537 20.65 26.86 2.36
C GLY A 537 21.69 25.91 1.76
N LEU A 538 22.91 26.41 1.54
CA LEU A 538 24.03 25.68 0.92
C LEU A 538 24.79 24.79 1.92
N THR A 539 24.31 24.65 3.16
CA THR A 539 24.90 23.70 4.11
C THR A 539 24.44 22.27 3.83
N LYS A 540 25.30 21.29 4.12
CA LYS A 540 25.05 19.85 3.94
C LYS A 540 23.60 19.47 4.27
N ARG A 541 22.81 19.09 3.26
CA ARG A 541 21.77 18.07 3.47
C ARG A 541 22.51 16.85 4.00
N ALA A 542 22.35 16.58 5.29
CA ALA A 542 22.96 15.42 5.93
C ALA A 542 22.61 14.14 5.13
N PRO A 543 23.57 13.21 5.00
CA PRO A 543 23.39 11.98 4.23
C PRO A 543 22.23 11.12 4.71
#